data_AF-A0AAU0QIV5-F1
#
_entry.id   AF-A0AAU0QIV5-F1
#
_cell.length_a   1.000
_cell.length_b   1.000
_cell.length_c   1.000
_cell.angle_alpha   90.00
_cell.angle_beta   90.00
_cell.angle_gamma   90.00
#
_symmetry.space_group_name_H-M   'P 1'
#
loop_
_entity.id
_entity.type
_entity.pdbx_description
1 polymer ?
#
loop_
_entity_poly.entity_id
_entity_poly.type
_entity_poly.pdbx_seq_one_letter_code
_entity_poly.pdbx_strand_id
1 'polypeptide(L)'
;MTSEKEPCGCQRDTIEQALATLFDNPRTAEECAALREQIARCPECFSRLEREEAMRALMRGCCGTDSAPMVLRSRISAQLRIIRE
;
A
#
# COMPACT_ATOMS: atom_id res chain seq x y z
N MET A 1 7.94 22.88 -1.71
CA MET A 1 7.19 21.70 -2.20
C MET A 1 6.47 22.15 -3.46
N THR A 2 7.03 21.83 -4.62
CA THR A 2 6.46 22.17 -5.93
C THR A 2 5.33 21.20 -6.22
N SER A 3 4.09 21.69 -6.16
CA SER A 3 2.92 20.91 -6.59
C SER A 3 2.93 20.85 -8.12
N GLU A 4 3.71 19.92 -8.66
CA GLU A 4 3.79 19.65 -10.09
C GLU A 4 2.53 18.90 -10.49
N LYS A 5 1.65 19.57 -11.25
CA LYS A 5 0.46 18.93 -11.82
C LYS A 5 0.91 17.87 -12.82
N GLU A 6 0.40 16.65 -12.66
CA GLU A 6 0.55 15.62 -13.68
C GLU A 6 -0.20 16.04 -14.96
N PRO A 7 0.13 15.49 -16.14
CA PRO A 7 -0.56 15.80 -17.39
C PRO A 7 -2.08 15.58 -17.32
N CYS A 8 -2.57 14.70 -16.44
CA CYS A 8 -3.99 14.57 -16.12
C CYS A 8 -4.61 15.72 -15.29
N GLY A 9 -3.82 16.69 -14.82
CA GLY A 9 -4.26 17.84 -14.02
C GLY A 9 -4.44 17.56 -12.52
N CYS A 10 -4.27 16.30 -12.09
CA CYS A 10 -4.30 15.92 -10.69
C CYS A 10 -3.08 16.46 -9.93
N GLN A 11 -3.27 16.73 -8.64
CA GLN A 11 -2.17 17.09 -7.74
C GLN A 11 -1.37 15.82 -7.43
N ARG A 12 -0.14 15.76 -7.92
CA ARG A 12 0.75 14.60 -7.74
C ARG A 12 0.83 14.16 -6.28
N ASP A 13 1.15 15.08 -5.37
CA ASP A 13 1.31 14.78 -3.94
C ASP A 13 0.08 14.10 -3.33
N THR A 14 -1.12 14.51 -3.74
CA THR A 14 -2.37 13.91 -3.26
C THR A 14 -2.53 12.46 -3.74
N ILE A 15 -2.16 12.18 -4.99
CA ILE A 15 -2.22 10.84 -5.56
C ILE A 15 -1.14 9.93 -4.95
N GLU A 16 0.09 10.43 -4.79
CA GLU A 16 1.18 9.73 -4.10
C GLU A 16 0.76 9.35 -2.67
N GLN A 17 0.20 10.30 -1.93
CA GLN A 17 -0.25 10.07 -0.55
C GLN A 17 -1.37 9.03 -0.51
N ALA A 18 -2.31 9.06 -1.46
CA ALA A 18 -3.38 8.06 -1.56
C ALA A 18 -2.82 6.65 -1.84
N LEU A 19 -1.86 6.53 -2.76
CA LEU A 19 -1.19 5.26 -3.08
C LEU A 19 -0.39 4.72 -1.88
N ALA A 20 0.40 5.57 -1.22
CA ALA A 20 1.15 5.20 -0.03
C ALA A 20 0.22 4.77 1.12
N THR A 21 -0.90 5.48 1.28
CA THR A 21 -1.92 5.12 2.29
C THR A 21 -2.57 3.79 1.97
N LEU A 22 -2.83 3.50 0.70
CA LEU A 22 -3.45 2.25 0.24
C LEU A 22 -2.56 1.02 0.48
N PHE A 23 -1.24 1.15 0.30
CA PHE A 23 -0.37 -0.02 0.28
C PHE A 23 0.55 -0.19 1.48
N ASP A 24 0.96 0.89 2.15
CA ASP A 24 1.99 0.83 3.17
C ASP A 24 1.42 1.00 4.59
N ASN A 25 0.15 1.38 4.72
CA ASN A 25 -0.54 1.52 6.00
C ASN A 25 -1.61 0.42 6.20
N PRO A 26 -1.76 -0.13 7.42
CA PRO A 26 -2.86 -1.03 7.73
C PRO A 26 -4.18 -0.26 7.64
N ARG A 27 -5.12 -0.77 6.84
CA ARG A 27 -6.42 -0.15 6.58
C ARG A 27 -7.53 -1.20 6.57
N THR A 28 -8.74 -0.74 6.83
CA THR A 28 -9.92 -1.59 6.63
C THR A 28 -10.15 -1.83 5.13
N ALA A 29 -10.93 -2.86 4.80
CA ALA A 29 -11.32 -3.12 3.41
C ALA A 29 -12.11 -1.94 2.81
N GLU A 30 -12.91 -1.26 3.62
CA GLU A 30 -13.72 -0.10 3.21
C GLU A 30 -12.84 1.12 2.86
N GLU A 31 -11.86 1.45 3.71
CA GLU A 31 -10.90 2.52 3.42
C GLU A 31 -10.11 2.25 2.14
N CYS A 32 -9.69 0.99 1.94
CA CYS A 32 -9.01 0.56 0.73
C CYS A 32 -9.90 0.74 -0.53
N ALA A 33 -11.18 0.43 -0.44
CA ALA A 33 -12.12 0.59 -1.56
C ALA A 33 -12.34 2.07 -1.89
N ALA A 34 -12.50 2.93 -0.88
CA ALA A 34 -12.68 4.36 -1.07
C ALA A 34 -11.46 5.03 -1.74
N LEU A 35 -10.25 4.65 -1.34
CA LEU A 35 -9.01 5.14 -1.97
C LEU A 35 -8.89 4.69 -3.43
N ARG A 36 -9.25 3.44 -3.73
CA ARG A 36 -9.30 2.94 -5.12
C ARG A 36 -10.30 3.71 -5.97
N GLU A 37 -11.50 3.95 -5.46
CA GLU A 37 -12.52 4.75 -6.15
C GLU A 37 -12.04 6.19 -6.38
N GLN A 38 -11.42 6.80 -5.37
CA GLN A 38 -10.84 8.13 -5.50
C GLN A 38 -9.84 8.21 -6.66
N ILE A 39 -8.92 7.24 -6.76
CA ILE A 39 -7.87 7.21 -7.79
C ILE A 39 -8.48 6.87 -9.17
N ALA A 40 -9.49 5.99 -9.20
CA ALA A 40 -10.19 5.57 -10.42
C ALA A 40 -10.94 6.68 -11.16
N ARG A 41 -11.20 7.82 -10.50
CA ARG A 41 -11.78 9.01 -11.14
C ARG A 41 -10.90 9.61 -12.25
N CYS A 42 -9.61 9.30 -12.26
CA CYS A 42 -8.68 9.71 -13.31
C CYS A 42 -8.11 8.47 -14.01
N PRO A 43 -8.30 8.31 -15.35
CA PRO A 43 -7.77 7.16 -16.08
C PRO A 43 -6.25 7.00 -16.00
N GLU A 44 -5.51 8.11 -15.97
CA GLU A 44 -4.05 8.09 -15.89
C GLU A 44 -3.56 7.65 -14.51
N CYS A 45 -4.16 8.20 -13.44
CA CYS A 45 -3.87 7.80 -12.07
C CYS A 45 -4.31 6.36 -11.80
N PHE A 46 -5.43 5.92 -12.40
CA PHE A 46 -5.88 4.53 -12.33
C PHE A 46 -4.89 3.58 -13.00
N SER A 47 -4.43 3.91 -14.21
CA SER A 47 -3.38 3.12 -14.89
C SER A 47 -2.11 3.00 -14.05
N ARG A 48 -1.81 4.04 -13.25
CA ARG A 48 -0.68 4.02 -12.32
C ARG A 48 -0.93 3.11 -11.12
N LEU A 49 -2.12 3.14 -10.54
CA LEU A 49 -2.54 2.20 -9.50
C LEU A 49 -2.42 0.75 -9.98
N GLU A 50 -2.90 0.43 -11.17
CA GLU A 50 -2.81 -0.93 -11.73
C GLU A 50 -1.36 -1.42 -11.87
N ARG A 51 -0.44 -0.53 -12.30
CA ARG A 51 1.00 -0.84 -12.36
C ARG A 51 1.57 -1.14 -10.98
N GLU A 52 1.24 -0.34 -9.97
CA GLU A 52 1.68 -0.57 -8.59
C GLU A 52 1.15 -1.90 -8.03
N GLU A 53 -0.13 -2.22 -8.29
CA GLU A 53 -0.73 -3.49 -7.87
C GLU A 53 -0.05 -4.70 -8.54
N ALA A 54 0.21 -4.61 -9.84
CA ALA A 54 0.93 -5.63 -10.58
C ALA A 54 2.35 -5.83 -10.04
N MET A 55 3.10 -4.75 -9.81
CA MET A 55 4.44 -4.82 -9.22
C MET A 55 4.42 -5.45 -7.82
N ARG A 56 3.47 -5.06 -6.95
CA ARG A 56 3.34 -5.63 -5.61
C ARG A 56 2.90 -7.10 -5.65
N ALA A 57 2.08 -7.51 -6.61
CA ALA A 57 1.75 -8.91 -6.83
C ALA A 57 2.98 -9.74 -7.21
N LEU A 58 3.82 -9.23 -8.11
CA LEU A 58 5.09 -9.85 -8.48
C LEU A 58 6.04 -9.95 -7.27
N MET A 59 6.20 -8.86 -6.50
CA MET A 59 7.04 -8.85 -5.31
C MET A 59 6.58 -9.87 -4.26
N ARG A 60 5.27 -10.03 -4.04
CA ARG A 60 4.74 -11.08 -3.15
C ARG A 60 5.08 -12.49 -3.64
N GLY A 61 5.08 -12.72 -4.96
CA GLY A 61 5.50 -13.99 -5.55
C GLY A 61 6.99 -14.30 -5.36
N CYS A 62 7.85 -13.28 -5.40
CA CYS A 62 9.30 -13.45 -5.24
C CYS A 62 9.77 -13.47 -3.78
N CYS A 63 9.18 -12.62 -2.92
CA CYS A 63 9.68 -12.34 -1.57
C CYS A 63 8.78 -12.89 -0.45
N GLY A 64 7.61 -13.46 -0.78
CA GLY A 64 6.64 -13.98 0.19
C GLY A 64 6.78 -15.48 0.49
N THR A 65 7.66 -16.18 -0.22
CA THR A 65 7.85 -17.64 -0.15
C THR A 65 8.79 -18.08 0.98
N ASP A 66 9.66 -17.19 1.47
CA ASP A 66 10.51 -17.50 2.63
C ASP A 66 9.72 -17.28 3.93
N SER A 67 9.40 -18.40 4.57
CA SER A 67 8.79 -18.37 5.90
C SER A 67 9.78 -17.77 6.90
N ALA A 68 9.40 -16.67 7.56
CA ALA A 68 10.19 -16.11 8.64
C ALA A 68 10.58 -17.21 9.66
N PRO A 69 11.85 -17.24 10.11
CA PRO A 69 12.35 -18.30 11.01
C PRO A 69 11.44 -18.45 12.23
N MET A 70 11.08 -19.70 12.57
CA MET A 70 10.14 -19.98 13.66
C MET A 70 10.56 -19.31 14.98
N VAL A 71 11.85 -19.31 15.29
CA VAL A 71 12.41 -18.68 16.49
C VAL A 71 12.09 -17.18 16.55
N LEU A 72 12.23 -16.46 15.43
CA LEU A 72 11.89 -15.04 15.35
C LEU A 72 10.39 -14.82 15.52
N ARG A 73 9.55 -15.63 14.85
CA ARG A 73 8.09 -15.56 14.99
C ARG A 73 7.66 -15.76 16.44
N SER A 74 8.15 -16.81 17.10
CA SER A 74 7.83 -17.11 18.50
C SER A 74 8.21 -15.96 19.44
N ARG A 75 9.41 -15.38 19.27
CA ARG A 75 9.88 -14.23 20.07
C ARG A 75 8.99 -13.01 19.88
N ILE A 76 8.68 -12.64 18.64
CA ILE A 76 7.84 -11.48 18.32
C ILE A 76 6.43 -11.68 18.87
N SER A 77 5.83 -12.86 18.68
CA SER A 77 4.50 -13.15 19.21
C SER A 77 4.42 -13.07 20.74
N ALA A 78 5.45 -13.53 21.46
CA ALA A 78 5.52 -13.40 22.91
C ALA A 78 5.61 -11.93 23.34
N GLN A 79 6.48 -11.13 22.69
CA GLN A 79 6.61 -9.70 22.98
C GLN A 79 5.32 -8.92 22.72
N LEU A 80 4.62 -9.20 21.61
CA LEU A 80 3.36 -8.54 21.28
C LEU A 80 2.24 -8.82 22.29
N ARG A 81 2.26 -9.99 22.96
CA ARG A 81 1.30 -10.29 24.04
C ARG A 81 1.57 -9.40 25.26
N ILE A 82 2.83 -9.29 25.67
CA ILE A 82 3.25 -8.50 26.83
C ILE A 82 2.98 -7.00 26.65
N ILE A 83 3.14 -6.46 25.43
CA ILE A 83 2.98 -5.02 25.16
C ILE A 83 1.50 -4.57 25.13
N ARG A 84 0.55 -5.51 25.00
CA ARG A 84 -0.88 -5.22 24.88
C ARG A 84 -1.65 -5.33 26.21
N GLU A 85 -0.95 -5.62 27.31
CA GLU A 85 -1.46 -5.61 28.69
C GLU A 85 -1.05 -4.30 29.39
#